data_AF-A0A9E8N2V3-F1
#
_entry.id   AF-A0A9E8N2V3-F1
#
_cell.length_a   1.000
_cell.length_b   1.000
_cell.length_c   1.000
_cell.angle_alpha   90.00
_cell.angle_beta   90.00
_cell.angle_gamma   90.00
#
_symmetry.space_group_name_H-M   'P 1'
#
loop_
_entity.id
_entity.type
_entity.pdbx_description
1 polymer ?
#
loop_
_entity_poly.entity_id
_entity_poly.type
_entity_poly.pdbx_seq_one_letter_code
_entity_poly.pdbx_strand_id
1 'polypeptide(L)'
;MRKKIMVLFSLAFLLLVGVKGWAGVLPVLSVTGMVQQPLFVTLQDLENMQSLFVRYNEVANSEGHSEGDVYFRGVPLKNLLELACVQKDEDANFFKPIDLAIVVKNKKGSQTVLSWGEVLDHNPGDVVIALSTIHAKNPKVDTGAEGAKSPMGFPKLVIANDIFPDRSLNEVSQIEVLKVASGLIFKKTETLSSSEVTVTGAVKNTFTLKNLSDFPRIDVDVKQRGEGNGTPKLKKFSGVSVRKLIEKAGVASDPNTVFLVSDPDGYRSLISYGELFFNLLGERRLIIADTADNHPLEKSGKFAFVAPDGLSAGRWVKAVSKIEAITIKPHAKLYIMGMGCGDTSLLTMDTLFYLARADVFICPDEMKTRFARYIGEKPILFNHKDYMEWVFKKNHPELSQDELQKSLKAERDKVLTTVKDALAQGKNVAFLDYGDPTIFGTCWRWLKASLPDEDTKIVPGLSAFNASNALTGRDVSCKGTIVVIAPDGFKNNEALIKAIADKGETMAIFMGLREMPNLMPTLQKYYPEATPAAIAYNSGRKEKETLVRTTLGDLPKVVEKESEKSMGVIYIGGCLENDVKGYHFN
;
A
#
# COMPACT_ATOMS: atom_id res chain seq x y z
N MET A 1 35.74 -65.97 44.23
CA MET A 1 36.16 -64.57 44.01
C MET A 1 35.09 -63.86 43.19
N ARG A 2 34.17 -63.11 43.83
CA ARG A 2 34.05 -61.62 43.83
C ARG A 2 33.90 -60.94 42.44
N LYS A 3 32.64 -60.58 42.14
CA LYS A 3 32.06 -59.31 41.58
C LYS A 3 32.94 -58.32 40.78
N LYS A 4 32.35 -57.78 39.68
CA LYS A 4 32.09 -56.34 39.32
C LYS A 4 31.74 -56.28 37.81
N ILE A 5 30.56 -55.86 37.32
CA ILE A 5 29.85 -54.54 37.30
C ILE A 5 30.72 -53.37 36.79
N MET A 6 30.43 -52.89 35.57
CA MET A 6 30.29 -51.47 35.20
C MET A 6 29.82 -51.34 33.73
N VAL A 7 28.51 -51.16 33.49
CA VAL A 7 27.82 -49.87 33.20
C VAL A 7 28.05 -49.37 31.76
N LEU A 8 27.06 -49.61 30.90
CA LEU A 8 26.78 -48.77 29.73
C LEU A 8 26.28 -47.40 30.23
N PHE A 9 26.97 -46.32 29.89
CA PHE A 9 26.39 -44.98 29.92
C PHE A 9 26.12 -44.52 28.49
N SER A 10 24.84 -44.47 28.18
CA SER A 10 24.21 -43.72 27.11
C SER A 10 24.61 -42.25 27.12
N LEU A 11 25.07 -41.75 25.98
CA LEU A 11 24.87 -40.34 25.59
C LEU A 11 24.62 -40.30 24.08
N ALA A 12 23.35 -40.45 23.71
CA ALA A 12 22.86 -40.09 22.39
C ALA A 12 22.88 -38.56 22.30
N PHE A 13 23.93 -38.00 21.70
CA PHE A 13 23.92 -36.60 21.27
C PHE A 13 23.10 -36.55 19.98
N LEU A 14 21.78 -36.42 20.12
CA LEU A 14 20.92 -35.99 19.02
C LEU A 14 21.39 -34.58 18.64
N LEU A 15 22.12 -34.48 17.52
CA LEU A 15 22.25 -33.25 16.76
C LEU A 15 20.84 -32.86 16.30
N LEU A 16 20.16 -32.08 17.13
CA LEU A 16 19.10 -31.16 16.72
C LEU A 16 19.73 -30.20 15.71
N VAL A 17 19.81 -30.64 14.45
CA VAL A 17 19.83 -29.72 13.33
C VAL A 17 18.44 -29.09 13.35
N GLY A 18 18.32 -28.03 14.15
CA GLY A 18 17.22 -27.11 14.03
C GLY A 18 17.22 -26.66 12.58
N VAL A 19 16.21 -27.13 11.83
CA VAL A 19 15.83 -26.51 10.58
C VAL A 19 15.47 -25.08 10.97
N LYS A 20 16.44 -24.17 10.88
CA LYS A 20 16.16 -22.74 10.77
C LYS A 20 15.31 -22.66 9.51
N GLY A 21 13.99 -22.64 9.69
CA GLY A 21 13.08 -22.34 8.61
C GLY A 21 13.61 -21.10 7.91
N TRP A 22 13.54 -21.08 6.58
CA TRP A 22 13.85 -19.90 5.78
C TRP A 22 13.12 -18.70 6.39
N ALA A 23 13.82 -17.95 7.23
CA ALA A 23 13.34 -16.71 7.78
C ALA A 23 13.54 -15.70 6.66
N GLY A 24 12.52 -15.55 5.80
CA GLY A 24 12.50 -14.48 4.82
C GLY A 24 12.77 -13.16 5.54
N VAL A 25 13.83 -12.46 5.12
CA VAL A 25 14.18 -11.13 5.62
C VAL A 25 12.99 -10.22 5.31
N LEU A 26 12.48 -9.51 6.31
CA LEU A 26 11.32 -8.62 6.12
C LEU A 26 11.74 -7.42 5.26
N PRO A 27 10.88 -6.97 4.32
CA PRO A 27 11.14 -5.76 3.55
C PRO A 27 11.31 -4.54 4.47
N VAL A 28 12.27 -3.68 4.17
CA VAL A 28 12.49 -2.43 4.90
C VAL A 28 11.94 -1.21 4.15
N LEU A 29 11.79 -1.33 2.84
CA LEU A 29 11.33 -0.27 1.94
C LEU A 29 10.30 -0.84 0.95
N SER A 30 9.25 -0.06 0.68
CA SER A 30 8.27 -0.36 -0.36
C SER A 30 8.22 0.72 -1.43
N VAL A 31 8.03 0.36 -2.70
CA VAL A 31 7.79 1.27 -3.83
C VAL A 31 6.45 0.93 -4.47
N THR A 32 5.54 1.89 -4.49
CA THR A 32 4.10 1.63 -4.63
C THR A 32 3.38 2.79 -5.33
N GLY A 33 2.04 2.68 -5.47
CA GLY A 33 1.21 3.71 -6.10
C GLY A 33 1.00 3.41 -7.57
N MET A 34 1.22 4.39 -8.44
CA MET A 34 1.11 4.29 -9.91
C MET A 34 2.30 3.50 -10.50
N VAL A 35 2.41 2.23 -10.15
CA VAL A 35 3.50 1.32 -10.55
C VAL A 35 2.92 -0.01 -11.01
N GLN A 36 3.45 -0.56 -12.10
CA GLN A 36 3.02 -1.85 -12.62
C GLN A 36 3.51 -3.00 -11.73
N GLN A 37 4.69 -2.85 -11.12
CA GLN A 37 5.33 -3.85 -10.29
C GLN A 37 5.69 -3.24 -8.92
N PRO A 38 4.79 -3.32 -7.92
CA PRO A 38 5.13 -2.89 -6.57
C PRO A 38 6.40 -3.60 -6.06
N LEU A 39 7.34 -2.84 -5.51
CA LEU A 39 8.59 -3.40 -4.98
C LEU A 39 8.57 -3.48 -3.46
N PHE A 40 9.08 -4.60 -2.95
CA PHE A 40 9.29 -4.85 -1.52
C PHE A 40 10.74 -5.23 -1.31
N VAL A 41 11.53 -4.27 -0.85
CA VAL A 41 12.98 -4.34 -0.90
C VAL A 41 13.52 -4.54 0.51
N THR A 42 14.34 -5.57 0.71
CA THR A 42 15.08 -5.79 1.96
C THR A 42 16.35 -4.92 1.98
N LEU A 43 17.01 -4.80 3.14
CA LEU A 43 18.32 -4.12 3.19
C LEU A 43 19.34 -4.83 2.29
N GLN A 44 19.33 -6.17 2.29
CA GLN A 44 20.24 -6.96 1.46
C GLN A 44 20.01 -6.71 -0.04
N ASP A 45 18.75 -6.58 -0.46
CA ASP A 45 18.44 -6.25 -1.85
C ASP A 45 18.98 -4.87 -2.23
N LEU A 46 18.80 -3.87 -1.36
CA LEU A 46 19.33 -2.52 -1.58
C LEU A 46 20.87 -2.50 -1.64
N GLU A 47 21.54 -3.28 -0.80
CA GLU A 47 23.01 -3.42 -0.81
C GLU A 47 23.54 -4.07 -2.08
N ASN A 48 22.76 -4.98 -2.68
CA ASN A 48 23.09 -5.67 -3.93
C ASN A 48 22.79 -4.81 -5.18
N MET A 49 22.06 -3.71 -5.03
CA MET A 49 21.80 -2.78 -6.13
C MET A 49 23.01 -1.87 -6.39
N GLN A 50 23.09 -1.37 -7.63
CA GLN A 50 24.12 -0.41 -7.99
C GLN A 50 23.96 0.89 -7.17
N SER A 51 24.97 1.19 -6.35
CA SER A 51 25.03 2.39 -5.52
C SER A 51 25.96 3.44 -6.12
N LEU A 52 25.71 4.71 -5.80
CA LEU A 52 26.65 5.80 -6.04
C LEU A 52 26.95 6.56 -4.75
N PHE A 53 27.94 7.46 -4.81
CA PHE A 53 28.28 8.36 -3.72
C PHE A 53 27.76 9.76 -3.99
N VAL A 54 27.00 10.29 -3.03
CA VAL A 54 26.54 11.67 -3.03
C VAL A 54 27.26 12.43 -1.94
N ARG A 55 27.87 13.57 -2.29
CA ARG A 55 28.37 14.50 -1.28
C ARG A 55 27.21 15.31 -0.74
N TYR A 56 27.15 15.41 0.58
CA TYR A 56 26.14 16.16 1.29
C TYR A 56 26.82 17.07 2.31
N ASN A 57 26.55 18.36 2.22
CA ASN A 57 27.12 19.35 3.13
C ASN A 57 26.02 19.75 4.12
N GLU A 58 26.04 19.16 5.32
CA GLU A 58 25.07 19.54 6.35
C GLU A 58 25.49 20.88 6.96
N VAL A 59 24.78 21.95 6.58
CA VAL A 59 24.87 23.24 7.25
C VAL A 59 24.19 23.09 8.60
N ALA A 60 24.87 23.55 9.65
CA ALA A 60 24.58 23.22 11.04
C ALA A 60 23.09 23.20 11.41
N ASN A 61 22.68 22.15 12.13
CA ASN A 61 21.36 22.10 12.75
C ASN A 61 21.19 23.23 13.78
N SER A 62 19.97 23.41 14.31
CA SER A 62 19.63 24.40 15.35
C SER A 62 20.46 24.32 16.63
N GLU A 63 21.27 23.27 16.80
CA GLU A 63 22.19 23.04 17.91
C GLU A 63 23.66 23.35 17.57
N GLY A 64 23.94 23.92 16.39
CA GLY A 64 25.27 24.41 15.99
C GLY A 64 26.28 23.34 15.57
N HIS A 65 25.86 22.07 15.39
CA HIS A 65 26.74 21.00 14.93
C HIS A 65 26.73 20.91 13.40
N SER A 66 27.89 21.08 12.76
CA SER A 66 28.10 20.77 11.34
C SER A 66 28.95 19.51 11.24
N GLU A 67 28.43 18.44 10.61
CA GLU A 67 29.18 17.19 10.42
C GLU A 67 30.28 17.28 9.34
N GLY A 68 30.42 18.43 8.68
CA GLY A 68 31.40 18.63 7.61
C GLY A 68 31.01 17.92 6.30
N ASP A 69 32.01 17.64 5.46
CA ASP A 69 31.81 16.93 4.18
C ASP A 69 31.49 15.45 4.45
N VAL A 70 30.22 15.07 4.30
CA VAL A 70 29.75 13.68 4.43
C VAL A 70 29.43 13.13 3.04
N TYR A 71 29.84 11.89 2.79
CA TYR A 71 29.45 11.16 1.59
C TYR A 71 28.44 10.08 1.96
N PHE A 72 27.30 10.07 1.28
CA PHE A 72 26.31 9.03 1.39
C PHE A 72 26.46 8.04 0.25
N ARG A 73 26.52 6.75 0.57
CA ARG A 73 26.45 5.68 -0.43
C ARG A 73 25.02 5.16 -0.49
N GLY A 74 24.40 5.20 -1.66
CA GLY A 74 22.99 4.86 -1.80
C GLY A 74 22.58 4.45 -3.21
N VAL A 75 21.39 3.87 -3.30
CA VAL A 75 20.74 3.53 -4.57
C VAL A 75 20.02 4.78 -5.09
N PRO A 76 20.21 5.17 -6.36
CA PRO A 76 19.42 6.26 -6.97
C PRO A 76 17.93 5.97 -6.89
N LEU A 77 17.14 6.94 -6.44
CA LEU A 77 15.68 6.78 -6.35
C LEU A 77 15.08 6.45 -7.74
N LYS A 78 15.66 7.02 -8.81
CA LYS A 78 15.30 6.69 -10.19
C LYS A 78 15.34 5.18 -10.47
N ASN A 79 16.38 4.48 -10.03
CA ASN A 79 16.53 3.05 -10.32
C ASN A 79 15.41 2.24 -9.64
N LEU A 80 15.02 2.60 -8.42
CA LEU A 80 13.90 1.97 -7.72
C LEU A 80 12.57 2.21 -8.44
N LEU A 81 12.35 3.43 -8.94
CA LEU A 81 11.14 3.77 -9.70
C LEU A 81 11.09 3.06 -11.06
N GLU A 82 12.22 2.94 -11.76
CA GLU A 82 12.32 2.20 -13.02
C GLU A 82 12.07 0.70 -12.83
N LEU A 83 12.65 0.09 -11.77
CA LEU A 83 12.39 -1.29 -11.39
C LEU A 83 10.91 -1.54 -11.07
N ALA A 84 10.24 -0.56 -10.46
CA ALA A 84 8.82 -0.64 -10.16
C ALA A 84 7.92 -0.49 -11.41
N CYS A 85 8.49 -0.09 -12.55
CA CYS A 85 7.77 0.17 -13.79
C CYS A 85 6.60 1.15 -13.59
N VAL A 86 6.92 2.43 -13.32
CA VAL A 86 5.91 3.49 -13.14
C VAL A 86 4.96 3.56 -14.34
N GLN A 87 3.65 3.45 -14.08
CA GLN A 87 2.61 3.39 -15.09
C GLN A 87 1.41 4.25 -14.69
N LYS A 88 0.88 5.00 -15.65
CA LYS A 88 -0.26 5.90 -15.44
C LYS A 88 -1.53 5.32 -16.07
N ASP A 89 -2.48 4.90 -15.23
CA ASP A 89 -3.66 4.14 -15.68
C ASP A 89 -4.90 5.01 -15.99
N GLU A 90 -4.98 6.24 -15.49
CA GLU A 90 -6.26 6.98 -15.41
C GLU A 90 -6.38 8.22 -16.33
N ASP A 91 -5.41 8.48 -17.20
CA ASP A 91 -5.45 9.63 -18.10
C ASP A 91 -5.12 9.23 -19.54
N ALA A 92 -6.11 8.66 -20.23
CA ALA A 92 -5.96 8.11 -21.58
C ALA A 92 -5.42 9.13 -22.61
N ASN A 93 -5.39 10.42 -22.29
CA ASN A 93 -4.90 11.46 -23.19
C ASN A 93 -3.57 12.10 -22.73
N PHE A 94 -3.15 11.96 -21.46
CA PHE A 94 -1.91 12.55 -20.95
C PHE A 94 -1.01 11.51 -20.26
N PHE A 95 -0.20 10.83 -21.07
CA PHE A 95 0.69 9.74 -20.66
C PHE A 95 2.00 10.19 -20.01
N LYS A 96 2.35 11.47 -20.10
CA LYS A 96 3.64 11.94 -19.58
C LYS A 96 3.63 11.88 -18.04
N PRO A 97 4.70 11.38 -17.40
CA PRO A 97 4.78 11.25 -15.95
C PRO A 97 5.16 12.56 -15.23
N ILE A 98 5.37 13.65 -15.97
CA ILE A 98 5.77 14.96 -15.45
C ILE A 98 4.74 15.62 -14.51
N ASP A 99 3.53 15.07 -14.40
CA ASP A 99 2.49 15.49 -13.46
C ASP A 99 2.37 14.57 -12.22
N LEU A 100 3.30 13.62 -12.05
CA LEU A 100 3.33 12.71 -10.91
C LEU A 100 4.14 13.29 -9.75
N ALA A 101 3.64 13.01 -8.54
CA ALA A 101 4.30 13.25 -7.27
C ALA A 101 4.92 11.94 -6.76
N ILE A 102 6.09 12.03 -6.15
CA ILE A 102 6.77 10.92 -5.47
C ILE A 102 6.78 11.24 -3.99
N VAL A 103 5.94 10.55 -3.23
CA VAL A 103 5.80 10.70 -1.79
C VAL A 103 6.75 9.74 -1.09
N VAL A 104 7.63 10.26 -0.24
CA VAL A 104 8.56 9.46 0.56
C VAL A 104 8.18 9.59 2.03
N LYS A 105 8.04 8.45 2.72
CA LYS A 105 7.69 8.37 4.14
C LYS A 105 8.71 7.55 4.92
N ASN A 106 8.93 7.94 6.16
CA ASN A 106 9.71 7.15 7.12
C ASN A 106 8.83 6.35 8.08
N LYS A 107 9.47 5.49 8.88
CA LYS A 107 8.81 4.68 9.93
C LYS A 107 8.05 5.49 10.98
N LYS A 108 8.38 6.78 11.17
CA LYS A 108 7.72 7.67 12.13
C LYS A 108 6.51 8.39 11.53
N GLY A 109 6.19 8.14 10.25
CA GLY A 109 5.10 8.78 9.53
C GLY A 109 5.44 10.18 8.99
N SER A 110 6.67 10.67 9.16
CA SER A 110 7.11 11.90 8.50
C SER A 110 7.15 11.69 7.00
N GLN A 111 6.73 12.71 6.26
CA GLN A 111 6.56 12.66 4.81
C GLN A 111 7.27 13.85 4.14
N THR A 112 7.80 13.61 2.95
CA THR A 112 8.14 14.66 1.98
C THR A 112 7.65 14.27 0.58
N VAL A 113 7.52 15.26 -0.30
CA VAL A 113 7.06 15.07 -1.67
C VAL A 113 8.08 15.63 -2.65
N LEU A 114 8.43 14.82 -3.64
CA LEU A 114 9.28 15.18 -4.77
C LEU A 114 8.44 15.21 -6.04
N SER A 115 8.83 16.03 -7.02
CA SER A 115 8.21 16.00 -8.35
C SER A 115 8.89 14.93 -9.20
N TRP A 116 8.17 14.32 -10.16
CA TRP A 116 8.80 13.43 -11.13
C TRP A 116 10.02 14.07 -11.81
N GLY A 117 9.86 15.33 -12.23
CA GLY A 117 10.91 16.08 -12.89
C GLY A 117 12.14 16.30 -12.02
N GLU A 118 11.95 16.56 -10.73
CA GLU A 118 13.02 16.70 -9.74
C GLU A 118 13.91 15.45 -9.65
N VAL A 119 13.30 14.26 -9.68
CA VAL A 119 14.03 13.00 -9.50
C VAL A 119 14.63 12.49 -10.82
N LEU A 120 13.95 12.70 -11.95
CA LEU A 120 14.28 12.02 -13.22
C LEU A 120 14.75 12.94 -14.35
N ASP A 121 14.32 14.19 -14.40
CA ASP A 121 14.70 15.11 -15.48
C ASP A 121 16.00 15.88 -15.18
N HIS A 122 16.45 15.90 -13.93
CA HIS A 122 17.77 16.39 -13.50
C HIS A 122 18.80 15.26 -13.47
N ASN A 123 19.99 15.49 -12.89
CA ASN A 123 20.97 14.43 -12.68
C ASN A 123 20.37 13.37 -11.74
N PRO A 124 20.12 12.14 -12.22
CA PRO A 124 19.38 11.15 -11.46
C PRO A 124 20.14 10.62 -10.25
N GLY A 125 21.43 10.96 -10.11
CA GLY A 125 22.23 10.63 -8.94
C GLY A 125 22.08 11.59 -7.77
N ASP A 126 21.33 12.69 -7.91
CA ASP A 126 21.21 13.69 -6.85
C ASP A 126 20.20 13.28 -5.77
N VAL A 127 19.28 12.36 -6.08
CA VAL A 127 18.27 11.84 -5.13
C VAL A 127 18.53 10.36 -4.88
N VAL A 128 18.97 10.04 -3.66
CA VAL A 128 19.39 8.66 -3.31
C VAL A 128 18.72 8.14 -2.05
N ILE A 129 18.47 6.84 -2.03
CA ILE A 129 18.20 6.07 -0.81
C ILE A 129 19.55 5.55 -0.30
N ALA A 130 20.12 6.30 0.63
CA ALA A 130 21.39 6.01 1.28
C ALA A 130 21.28 4.85 2.26
N LEU A 131 22.32 4.03 2.28
CA LEU A 131 22.47 2.84 3.13
C LEU A 131 23.63 2.98 4.12
N SER A 132 24.56 3.89 3.83
CA SER A 132 25.72 4.14 4.69
C SER A 132 26.26 5.55 4.48
N THR A 133 27.08 5.99 5.44
CA THR A 133 27.83 7.24 5.38
C THR A 133 29.33 7.01 5.45
N ILE A 134 30.08 7.92 4.85
CA ILE A 134 31.54 8.01 4.92
C ILE A 134 31.89 9.46 5.25
N HIS A 135 32.59 9.68 6.36
CA HIS A 135 33.06 11.00 6.76
C HIS A 135 34.40 11.31 6.10
N ALA A 136 34.53 12.49 5.46
CA ALA A 136 35.75 12.86 4.74
C ALA A 136 36.99 12.98 5.65
N LYS A 137 36.81 13.39 6.91
CA LYS A 137 37.91 13.60 7.87
C LYS A 137 38.35 12.33 8.62
N ASN A 138 37.56 11.25 8.57
CA ASN A 138 37.90 9.95 9.15
C ASN A 138 37.10 8.86 8.40
N PRO A 139 37.73 8.06 7.52
CA PRO A 139 37.03 7.13 6.61
C PRO A 139 36.53 5.88 7.34
N LYS A 140 35.74 6.06 8.40
CA LYS A 140 34.90 5.02 8.99
C LYS A 140 33.62 4.96 8.18
N VAL A 141 33.29 3.77 7.69
CA VAL A 141 31.99 3.50 7.08
C VAL A 141 31.00 3.22 8.22
N ASP A 142 29.96 4.03 8.34
CA ASP A 142 28.84 3.72 9.22
C ASP A 142 27.72 3.10 8.39
N THR A 143 27.51 1.79 8.58
CA THR A 143 26.49 0.98 7.91
C THR A 143 25.25 0.75 8.78
N GLY A 144 25.23 1.24 10.03
CA GLY A 144 24.12 1.00 10.96
C GLY A 144 23.84 -0.47 11.30
N ALA A 145 24.76 -1.40 11.01
CA ALA A 145 24.58 -2.82 11.30
C ALA A 145 24.68 -3.14 12.80
N GLU A 146 23.86 -4.09 13.26
CA GLU A 146 23.57 -4.44 14.66
C GLU A 146 24.80 -4.43 15.59
N GLY A 147 24.68 -3.67 16.69
CA GLY A 147 25.67 -3.61 17.78
C GLY A 147 26.27 -2.22 18.02
N ALA A 148 26.25 -1.34 17.02
CA ALA A 148 26.53 0.08 17.19
C ALA A 148 25.22 0.87 17.02
N LYS A 149 24.80 1.64 18.04
CA LYS A 149 23.76 2.64 17.89
C LYS A 149 24.26 3.69 16.87
N SER A 150 23.98 3.51 15.58
CA SER A 150 24.19 4.59 14.61
C SER A 150 23.11 5.65 14.86
N PRO A 151 23.48 6.91 15.12
CA PRO A 151 22.52 7.98 15.36
C PRO A 151 21.71 8.38 14.12
N MET A 152 22.09 7.93 12.90
CA MET A 152 21.59 8.49 11.63
C MET A 152 20.46 7.73 10.92
N GLY A 153 20.05 6.53 11.35
CA GLY A 153 18.84 5.81 10.88
C GLY A 153 18.72 5.55 9.36
N PHE A 154 19.10 4.35 8.90
CA PHE A 154 18.99 3.92 7.50
C PHE A 154 17.79 2.99 7.22
N PRO A 155 17.32 2.86 5.96
CA PRO A 155 17.69 3.64 4.77
C PRO A 155 17.33 5.13 4.91
N LYS A 156 18.10 6.04 4.32
CA LYS A 156 17.89 7.50 4.41
C LYS A 156 17.67 8.10 3.03
N LEU A 157 16.65 8.94 2.86
CA LEU A 157 16.50 9.78 1.67
C LEU A 157 17.50 10.94 1.77
N VAL A 158 18.33 11.09 0.75
CA VAL A 158 19.30 12.20 0.64
C VAL A 158 19.10 12.90 -0.70
N ILE A 159 19.01 14.24 -0.65
CA ILE A 159 18.82 15.10 -1.82
C ILE A 159 20.02 16.05 -1.91
N ALA A 160 20.98 15.74 -2.77
CA ALA A 160 22.31 16.36 -2.83
C ALA A 160 22.30 17.89 -2.96
N ASN A 161 21.33 18.40 -3.73
CA ASN A 161 21.27 19.81 -4.12
C ASN A 161 20.48 20.68 -3.15
N ASP A 162 19.93 20.10 -2.08
CA ASP A 162 19.25 20.87 -1.06
C ASP A 162 20.24 21.61 -0.17
N ILE A 163 19.94 22.87 0.11
CA ILE A 163 20.71 23.68 1.05
C ILE A 163 20.45 23.23 2.50
N PHE A 164 19.24 22.72 2.76
CA PHE A 164 18.76 22.39 4.10
C PHE A 164 18.32 20.92 4.19
N PRO A 165 18.62 20.21 5.30
CA PRO A 165 18.30 18.78 5.46
C PRO A 165 16.84 18.49 5.81
N ASP A 166 15.99 19.50 5.94
CA ASP A 166 14.62 19.42 6.47
C ASP A 166 13.73 18.37 5.80
N ARG A 167 13.99 18.03 4.53
CA ARG A 167 13.27 16.99 3.80
C ARG A 167 14.06 15.70 3.51
N SER A 168 15.30 15.60 3.98
CA SER A 168 16.06 14.35 3.95
C SER A 168 15.61 13.45 5.11
N LEU A 169 14.85 12.40 4.79
CA LEU A 169 14.21 11.54 5.80
C LEU A 169 15.09 10.35 6.18
N ASN A 170 15.34 10.18 7.48
CA ASN A 170 15.94 8.94 8.04
C ASN A 170 14.88 7.83 8.12
N GLU A 171 15.32 6.57 8.16
CA GLU A 171 14.47 5.38 8.30
C GLU A 171 13.31 5.32 7.28
N VAL A 172 13.60 5.62 6.02
CA VAL A 172 12.66 5.54 4.90
C VAL A 172 12.09 4.13 4.80
N SER A 173 10.77 4.04 4.80
CA SER A 173 10.03 2.78 4.73
C SER A 173 9.09 2.69 3.52
N GLN A 174 8.74 3.83 2.93
CA GLN A 174 7.77 3.86 1.84
C GLN A 174 8.09 4.96 0.82
N ILE A 175 7.97 4.58 -0.45
CA ILE A 175 7.94 5.44 -1.62
C ILE A 175 6.62 5.15 -2.34
N GLU A 176 5.86 6.19 -2.64
CA GLU A 176 4.55 6.09 -3.28
C GLU A 176 4.45 7.09 -4.43
N VAL A 177 4.18 6.59 -5.62
CA VAL A 177 3.98 7.42 -6.83
C VAL A 177 2.51 7.74 -6.97
N LEU A 178 2.15 9.01 -7.00
CA LEU A 178 0.76 9.47 -7.03
C LEU A 178 0.52 10.44 -8.19
N LYS A 179 -0.66 10.35 -8.82
CA LYS A 179 -1.20 11.44 -9.64
C LYS A 179 -1.83 12.48 -8.72
N VAL A 180 -1.46 13.74 -8.93
CA VAL A 180 -2.06 14.84 -8.18
C VAL A 180 -3.47 15.11 -8.73
N ALA A 181 -4.48 15.04 -7.87
CA ALA A 181 -5.86 15.31 -8.24
C ALA A 181 -6.04 16.78 -8.63
N SER A 182 -6.35 17.04 -9.90
CA SER A 182 -6.50 18.39 -10.47
C SER A 182 -7.79 18.59 -11.26
N GLY A 183 -8.54 17.52 -11.54
CA GLY A 183 -9.73 17.56 -12.40
C GLY A 183 -9.44 17.93 -13.87
N LEU A 184 -8.18 18.07 -14.27
CA LEU A 184 -7.78 18.44 -15.62
C LEU A 184 -7.93 17.26 -16.59
N ILE A 185 -8.51 17.54 -17.75
CA ILE A 185 -8.62 16.59 -18.87
C ILE A 185 -7.75 17.13 -20.00
N PHE A 186 -6.81 16.32 -20.49
CA PHE A 186 -6.00 16.73 -21.63
C PHE A 186 -6.78 16.58 -22.93
N LYS A 187 -6.94 17.67 -23.67
CA LYS A 187 -7.52 17.70 -25.01
C LYS A 187 -6.82 18.77 -25.83
N LYS A 188 -6.01 18.32 -26.79
CA LYS A 188 -5.32 19.22 -27.71
C LYS A 188 -6.34 20.06 -28.49
N THR A 189 -6.22 21.38 -28.42
CA THR A 189 -7.03 22.33 -29.19
C THR A 189 -6.28 22.79 -30.44
N GLU A 190 -7.02 23.33 -31.42
CA GLU A 190 -6.42 23.89 -32.65
C GLU A 190 -5.64 25.17 -32.36
N THR A 191 -6.08 25.94 -31.35
CA THR A 191 -5.48 27.22 -30.96
C THR A 191 -5.19 27.24 -29.45
N LEU A 192 -3.94 26.97 -29.09
CA LEU A 192 -3.47 27.06 -27.71
C LEU A 192 -3.03 28.50 -27.39
N SER A 193 -3.76 29.18 -26.51
CA SER A 193 -3.39 30.52 -26.05
C SER A 193 -3.93 30.82 -24.66
N SER A 194 -3.14 31.57 -23.88
CA SER A 194 -3.52 32.13 -22.59
C SER A 194 -2.95 33.55 -22.48
N SER A 195 -3.77 34.51 -22.05
CA SER A 195 -3.37 35.92 -21.87
C SER A 195 -3.04 36.28 -20.42
N GLU A 196 -3.38 35.39 -19.48
CA GLU A 196 -3.24 35.62 -18.05
C GLU A 196 -2.90 34.33 -17.30
N VAL A 197 -2.23 34.45 -16.16
CA VAL A 197 -1.88 33.32 -15.27
C VAL A 197 -2.54 33.50 -13.93
N THR A 198 -3.32 32.52 -13.49
CA THR A 198 -3.91 32.52 -12.14
C THR A 198 -3.10 31.66 -11.19
N VAL A 199 -2.71 32.22 -10.05
CA VAL A 199 -2.06 31.50 -8.94
C VAL A 199 -3.11 31.23 -7.86
N THR A 200 -3.36 29.97 -7.53
CA THR A 200 -4.44 29.56 -6.61
C THR A 200 -4.11 28.27 -5.85
N GLY A 201 -5.09 27.70 -5.14
CA GLY A 201 -4.95 26.47 -4.35
C GLY A 201 -4.60 26.74 -2.90
N ALA A 202 -3.68 25.94 -2.34
CA ALA A 202 -3.18 26.03 -0.96
C ALA A 202 -2.26 27.25 -0.72
N VAL A 203 -2.78 28.45 -0.95
CA VAL A 203 -2.10 29.74 -0.77
C VAL A 203 -3.00 30.72 -0.01
N LYS A 204 -2.42 31.73 0.64
CA LYS A 204 -3.20 32.75 1.38
C LYS A 204 -4.01 33.66 0.47
N ASN A 205 -3.44 34.05 -0.67
CA ASN A 205 -4.04 34.99 -1.61
C ASN A 205 -4.02 34.41 -3.02
N THR A 206 -5.21 34.19 -3.59
CA THR A 206 -5.35 33.88 -5.02
C THR A 206 -5.30 35.17 -5.83
N PHE A 207 -4.57 35.19 -6.95
CA PHE A 207 -4.51 36.34 -7.85
C PHE A 207 -4.25 35.93 -9.30
N THR A 208 -4.55 36.84 -10.22
CA THR A 208 -4.37 36.66 -11.67
C THR A 208 -3.44 37.72 -12.23
N LEU A 209 -2.45 37.29 -13.01
CA LEU A 209 -1.44 38.13 -13.64
C LEU A 209 -1.73 38.32 -15.11
N LYS A 210 -1.81 39.58 -15.55
CA LYS A 210 -1.87 39.95 -16.98
C LYS A 210 -0.51 40.38 -17.52
N ASN A 211 0.46 40.65 -16.67
CA ASN A 211 1.84 40.99 -17.01
C ASN A 211 2.78 40.60 -15.85
N LEU A 212 4.08 40.73 -16.08
CA LEU A 212 5.13 40.37 -15.12
C LEU A 212 5.93 41.59 -14.61
N SER A 213 5.48 42.82 -14.88
CA SER A 213 6.27 44.04 -14.60
C SER A 213 6.52 44.29 -13.12
N ASP A 214 5.63 43.78 -12.25
CA ASP A 214 5.70 44.00 -10.80
C ASP A 214 6.74 43.10 -10.09
N PHE A 215 7.47 42.28 -10.84
CA PHE A 215 8.40 41.31 -10.29
C PHE A 215 9.81 41.44 -10.87
N PRO A 216 10.85 41.07 -10.11
CA PRO A 216 12.21 41.02 -10.61
C PRO A 216 12.33 40.06 -11.80
N ARG A 217 12.92 40.54 -12.90
CA ARG A 217 13.15 39.73 -14.09
C ARG A 217 14.40 38.86 -13.96
N ILE A 218 14.33 37.67 -14.53
CA ILE A 218 15.41 36.69 -14.59
C ILE A 218 15.56 36.23 -16.03
N ASP A 219 16.81 36.10 -16.45
CA ASP A 219 17.18 35.53 -17.74
C ASP A 219 17.72 34.11 -17.54
N VAL A 220 17.27 33.17 -18.37
CA VAL A 220 17.75 31.79 -18.37
C VAL A 220 18.14 31.37 -19.79
N ASP A 221 19.34 30.81 -19.91
CA ASP A 221 19.81 30.23 -21.17
C ASP A 221 19.40 28.76 -21.23
N VAL A 222 18.74 28.39 -22.32
CA VAL A 222 18.29 27.01 -22.57
C VAL A 222 18.97 26.45 -23.80
N LYS A 223 19.52 25.25 -23.65
CA LYS A 223 19.96 24.43 -24.79
C LYS A 223 18.78 23.68 -25.39
N GLN A 224 18.18 24.23 -26.44
CA GLN A 224 17.06 23.59 -27.14
C GLN A 224 17.58 22.63 -28.23
N ARG A 225 17.23 21.35 -28.11
CA ARG A 225 17.42 20.35 -29.18
C ARG A 225 16.20 20.43 -30.10
N GLY A 226 16.38 20.80 -31.37
CA GLY A 226 15.29 20.77 -32.35
C GLY A 226 14.83 19.33 -32.63
N GLU A 227 13.64 19.14 -33.17
CA GLU A 227 13.07 17.83 -33.54
C GLU A 227 13.77 17.14 -34.74
N GLY A 228 15.10 17.27 -34.86
CA GLY A 228 15.92 16.64 -35.89
C GLY A 228 17.40 16.66 -35.52
N ASN A 229 18.26 16.01 -36.33
CA ASN A 229 19.72 15.87 -36.17
C ASN A 229 20.52 17.21 -36.19
N GLY A 230 19.89 18.35 -35.89
CA GLY A 230 20.53 19.66 -35.85
C GLY A 230 21.30 19.91 -34.55
N THR A 231 22.36 20.71 -34.67
CA THR A 231 23.17 21.23 -33.56
C THR A 231 22.28 21.92 -32.52
N PRO A 232 22.45 21.66 -31.21
CA PRO A 232 21.68 22.34 -30.17
C PRO A 232 21.82 23.85 -30.27
N LYS A 233 20.72 24.60 -30.27
CA LYS A 233 20.74 26.06 -30.24
C LYS A 233 20.52 26.55 -28.82
N LEU A 234 21.33 27.53 -28.40
CA LEU A 234 21.09 28.28 -27.17
C LEU A 234 20.00 29.32 -27.44
N LYS A 235 18.96 29.29 -26.61
CA LYS A 235 17.85 30.23 -26.64
C LYS A 235 17.74 30.89 -25.28
N LYS A 236 17.60 32.21 -25.26
CA LYS A 236 17.50 32.97 -24.00
C LYS A 236 16.04 33.25 -23.69
N PHE A 237 15.56 32.87 -22.51
CA PHE A 237 14.22 33.21 -22.04
C PHE A 237 14.31 34.22 -20.91
N SER A 238 13.40 35.19 -20.89
CA SER A 238 13.31 36.18 -19.82
C SER A 238 11.91 36.19 -19.21
N GLY A 239 11.85 36.28 -17.89
CA GLY A 239 10.62 36.10 -17.14
C GLY A 239 10.77 36.35 -15.65
N VAL A 240 9.87 35.75 -14.87
CA VAL A 240 9.84 35.87 -13.39
C VAL A 240 10.00 34.50 -12.76
N SER A 241 10.74 34.42 -11.66
CA SER A 241 10.87 33.21 -10.85
C SER A 241 9.50 32.69 -10.39
N VAL A 242 9.23 31.40 -10.60
CA VAL A 242 8.02 30.75 -10.07
C VAL A 242 7.97 30.92 -8.54
N ARG A 243 9.10 30.80 -7.85
CA ARG A 243 9.20 31.01 -6.40
C ARG A 243 8.66 32.37 -5.97
N LYS A 244 9.00 33.46 -6.67
CA LYS A 244 8.53 34.82 -6.31
C LYS A 244 7.02 34.98 -6.50
N LEU A 245 6.43 34.33 -7.50
CA LEU A 245 4.98 34.33 -7.70
C LEU A 245 4.28 33.61 -6.53
N ILE A 246 4.81 32.46 -6.13
CA ILE A 246 4.28 31.64 -5.04
C ILE A 246 4.48 32.32 -3.67
N GLU A 247 5.62 32.98 -3.44
CA GLU A 247 5.87 33.78 -2.23
C GLU A 247 4.85 34.91 -2.09
N LYS A 248 4.53 35.63 -3.18
CA LYS A 248 3.49 36.67 -3.21
C LYS A 248 2.10 36.11 -2.87
N ALA A 249 1.81 34.88 -3.31
CA ALA A 249 0.56 34.19 -2.98
C ALA A 249 0.48 33.80 -1.49
N GLY A 250 1.62 33.75 -0.80
CA GLY A 250 1.70 33.42 0.62
C GLY A 250 1.49 31.93 0.90
N VAL A 251 2.18 31.05 0.15
CA VAL A 251 2.21 29.61 0.43
C VAL A 251 2.76 29.33 1.84
N ALA A 252 2.27 28.28 2.50
CA ALA A 252 2.85 27.79 3.74
C ALA A 252 4.18 27.05 3.48
N SER A 253 5.09 27.09 4.44
CA SER A 253 6.34 26.31 4.36
C SER A 253 6.07 24.86 4.69
N ASP A 254 5.68 24.08 3.67
CA ASP A 254 5.33 22.66 3.80
C ASP A 254 5.98 21.85 2.67
N PRO A 255 6.93 20.94 2.97
CA PRO A 255 7.60 20.10 1.97
C PRO A 255 6.67 19.08 1.29
N ASN A 256 5.42 18.98 1.72
CA ASN A 256 4.38 18.16 1.07
C ASN A 256 3.57 18.92 0.03
N THR A 257 3.85 20.22 -0.16
CA THR A 257 3.18 21.03 -1.17
C THR A 257 3.85 20.87 -2.53
N VAL A 258 3.04 20.80 -3.57
CA VAL A 258 3.46 20.77 -4.97
C VAL A 258 2.72 21.86 -5.75
N PHE A 259 3.29 22.28 -6.86
CA PHE A 259 2.73 23.30 -7.74
C PHE A 259 2.46 22.70 -9.11
N LEU A 260 1.20 22.62 -9.48
CA LEU A 260 0.77 22.16 -10.78
C LEU A 260 0.65 23.35 -11.72
N VAL A 261 1.55 23.42 -12.70
CA VAL A 261 1.52 24.44 -13.75
C VAL A 261 0.80 23.84 -14.95
N SER A 262 -0.26 24.49 -15.43
CA SER A 262 -1.06 23.96 -16.54
C SER A 262 -1.41 24.99 -17.61
N ASP A 263 -1.74 24.50 -18.80
CA ASP A 263 -2.30 25.27 -19.91
C ASP A 263 -3.81 24.96 -20.13
N PRO A 264 -4.50 25.71 -21.00
CA PRO A 264 -5.92 25.48 -21.31
C PRO A 264 -6.25 24.13 -21.94
N ASP A 265 -5.30 23.48 -22.62
CA ASP A 265 -5.49 22.14 -23.20
C ASP A 265 -5.39 21.04 -22.13
N GLY A 266 -5.05 21.43 -20.89
CA GLY A 266 -4.79 20.52 -19.80
C GLY A 266 -3.41 19.89 -19.87
N TYR A 267 -2.45 20.42 -20.63
CA TYR A 267 -1.04 20.04 -20.48
C TYR A 267 -0.55 20.59 -19.16
N ARG A 268 0.28 19.82 -18.44
CA ARG A 268 0.79 20.26 -17.14
C ARG A 268 2.15 19.70 -16.79
N SER A 269 2.80 20.36 -15.83
CA SER A 269 4.00 19.88 -15.17
C SER A 269 3.89 20.14 -13.68
N LEU A 270 4.40 19.22 -12.88
CA LEU A 270 4.49 19.35 -11.43
C LEU A 270 5.86 19.87 -11.01
N ILE A 271 5.87 20.68 -9.96
CA ILE A 271 7.06 21.21 -9.29
C ILE A 271 6.88 20.95 -7.79
N SER A 272 7.90 20.45 -7.09
CA SER A 272 7.79 20.26 -5.64
C SER A 272 8.10 21.55 -4.89
N TYR A 273 7.66 21.66 -3.63
CA TYR A 273 8.05 22.77 -2.76
C TYR A 273 9.57 22.86 -2.62
N GLY A 274 10.24 21.75 -2.34
CA GLY A 274 11.69 21.79 -2.16
C GLY A 274 12.46 22.10 -3.45
N GLU A 275 11.93 21.74 -4.62
CA GLU A 275 12.51 22.13 -5.91
C GLU A 275 12.57 23.67 -6.07
N LEU A 276 11.61 24.42 -5.52
CA LEU A 276 11.61 25.89 -5.55
C LEU A 276 12.37 26.53 -4.37
N PHE A 277 12.23 25.96 -3.17
CA PHE A 277 12.60 26.63 -1.92
C PHE A 277 13.88 26.10 -1.27
N PHE A 278 14.23 24.83 -1.49
CA PHE A 278 15.40 24.19 -0.86
C PHE A 278 16.58 24.04 -1.83
N ASN A 279 16.32 23.97 -3.13
CA ASN A 279 17.36 23.93 -4.16
C ASN A 279 17.75 25.35 -4.62
N LEU A 280 19.05 25.68 -4.61
CA LEU A 280 19.58 26.97 -5.09
C LEU A 280 19.20 27.29 -6.54
N LEU A 281 19.08 26.28 -7.39
CA LEU A 281 18.69 26.45 -8.80
C LEU A 281 17.20 26.78 -8.94
N GLY A 282 16.36 26.32 -8.02
CA GLY A 282 14.92 26.53 -8.01
C GLY A 282 14.51 27.99 -8.10
N GLU A 283 15.13 28.85 -7.28
CA GLU A 283 14.84 30.29 -7.28
C GLU A 283 15.23 30.96 -8.61
N ARG A 284 16.29 30.48 -9.25
CA ARG A 284 16.98 31.20 -10.33
C ARG A 284 16.71 30.66 -11.73
N ARG A 285 16.14 29.46 -11.86
CA ARG A 285 16.06 28.76 -13.15
C ARG A 285 14.66 28.36 -13.56
N LEU A 286 13.75 28.10 -12.61
CA LEU A 286 12.35 27.83 -12.91
C LEU A 286 11.57 29.15 -13.03
N ILE A 287 11.19 29.51 -14.26
CA ILE A 287 10.57 30.80 -14.55
C ILE A 287 9.26 30.67 -15.31
N ILE A 288 8.39 31.66 -15.12
CA ILE A 288 7.33 32.02 -16.05
C ILE A 288 7.90 33.10 -16.99
N ALA A 289 8.20 32.72 -18.22
CA ALA A 289 8.72 33.59 -19.26
C ALA A 289 7.59 34.26 -20.03
N ASP A 290 7.80 35.52 -20.43
CA ASP A 290 6.94 36.26 -21.36
C ASP A 290 7.69 36.67 -22.64
N THR A 291 9.00 36.44 -22.68
CA THR A 291 9.86 36.76 -23.82
C THR A 291 10.90 35.66 -24.06
N ALA A 292 11.29 35.49 -25.32
CA ALA A 292 12.39 34.64 -25.74
C ALA A 292 13.22 35.32 -26.84
N ASP A 293 14.54 35.29 -26.71
CA ASP A 293 15.51 36.04 -27.52
C ASP A 293 15.13 37.52 -27.67
N ASN A 294 14.64 38.13 -26.59
CA ASN A 294 14.12 39.52 -26.51
C ASN A 294 12.83 39.81 -27.31
N HIS A 295 12.15 38.78 -27.83
CA HIS A 295 10.86 38.93 -28.51
C HIS A 295 9.74 38.34 -27.64
N PRO A 296 8.51 38.87 -27.70
CA PRO A 296 7.35 38.23 -27.06
C PRO A 296 7.18 36.78 -27.54
N LEU A 297 6.64 35.92 -26.68
CA LEU A 297 6.37 34.53 -27.06
C LEU A 297 5.35 34.46 -28.21
N GLU A 298 5.72 33.82 -29.32
CA GLU A 298 4.85 33.65 -30.49
C GLU A 298 4.08 32.31 -30.44
N LYS A 299 2.85 32.29 -30.98
CA LYS A 299 2.05 31.08 -31.30
C LYS A 299 1.61 30.17 -30.13
N SER A 300 1.85 30.52 -28.86
CA SER A 300 1.44 29.67 -27.72
C SER A 300 1.03 30.44 -26.47
N GLY A 301 0.42 31.61 -26.61
CA GLY A 301 0.03 32.46 -25.48
C GLY A 301 1.15 33.37 -24.95
N LYS A 302 0.82 34.16 -23.92
CA LYS A 302 1.67 35.23 -23.38
C LYS A 302 2.73 34.74 -22.39
N PHE A 303 2.49 33.60 -21.76
CA PHE A 303 3.32 33.09 -20.67
C PHE A 303 3.67 31.63 -20.87
N ALA A 304 4.96 31.29 -20.74
CA ALA A 304 5.44 29.92 -20.78
C ALA A 304 6.20 29.57 -19.49
N PHE A 305 5.95 28.39 -18.94
CA PHE A 305 6.78 27.80 -17.91
C PHE A 305 8.01 27.15 -18.55
N VAL A 306 9.18 27.60 -18.11
CA VAL A 306 10.48 27.16 -18.63
C VAL A 306 11.25 26.48 -17.50
N ALA A 307 11.58 25.21 -17.72
CA ALA A 307 12.46 24.41 -16.87
C ALA A 307 13.74 24.11 -17.66
N PRO A 308 14.81 24.93 -17.51
CA PRO A 308 15.98 24.89 -18.40
C PRO A 308 16.90 23.70 -18.16
N ASP A 309 16.79 23.06 -17.00
CA ASP A 309 17.70 22.01 -16.54
C ASP A 309 17.22 20.60 -16.87
N GLY A 310 16.04 20.47 -17.48
CA GLY A 310 15.51 19.19 -17.92
C GLY A 310 16.30 18.63 -19.10
N LEU A 311 16.53 17.31 -19.10
CA LEU A 311 17.12 16.60 -20.25
C LEU A 311 16.29 16.73 -21.55
N SER A 312 15.01 17.05 -21.42
CA SER A 312 14.09 17.35 -22.52
C SER A 312 13.21 18.55 -22.20
N ALA A 313 12.63 19.18 -23.23
CA ALA A 313 11.60 20.21 -23.06
C ALA A 313 10.23 19.64 -22.60
N GLY A 314 10.20 18.39 -22.10
CA GLY A 314 8.99 17.71 -21.67
C GLY A 314 8.25 18.43 -20.53
N ARG A 315 8.96 19.05 -19.59
CA ARG A 315 8.34 19.77 -18.45
C ARG A 315 7.77 21.15 -18.81
N TRP A 316 7.99 21.64 -20.02
CA TRP A 316 7.61 23.01 -20.37
C TRP A 316 6.12 23.11 -20.64
N VAL A 317 5.50 24.19 -20.17
CA VAL A 317 4.09 24.49 -20.39
C VAL A 317 4.03 25.79 -21.20
N LYS A 318 3.58 25.74 -22.46
CA LYS A 318 3.77 26.86 -23.39
C LYS A 318 2.79 28.02 -23.20
N ALA A 319 1.54 27.72 -22.83
CA ALA A 319 0.45 28.69 -22.65
C ALA A 319 -0.07 28.65 -21.22
N VAL A 320 0.78 28.99 -20.25
CA VAL A 320 0.43 28.89 -18.83
C VAL A 320 -0.83 29.70 -18.57
N SER A 321 -1.83 29.05 -17.97
CA SER A 321 -3.10 29.66 -17.55
C SER A 321 -3.29 29.57 -16.04
N LYS A 322 -2.75 28.51 -15.40
CA LYS A 322 -2.92 28.25 -13.98
C LYS A 322 -1.65 27.72 -13.34
N ILE A 323 -1.37 28.18 -12.12
CA ILE A 323 -0.42 27.58 -11.19
C ILE A 323 -1.21 27.28 -9.91
N GLU A 324 -1.39 26.00 -9.61
CA GLU A 324 -2.18 25.55 -8.48
C GLU A 324 -1.28 24.93 -7.42
N ALA A 325 -1.26 25.50 -6.21
CA ALA A 325 -0.60 24.91 -5.06
C ALA A 325 -1.49 23.81 -4.46
N ILE A 326 -0.94 22.62 -4.28
CA ILE A 326 -1.67 21.45 -3.79
C ILE A 326 -0.84 20.82 -2.67
N THR A 327 -1.38 20.76 -1.46
CA THR A 327 -0.72 20.09 -0.33
C THR A 327 -1.14 18.63 -0.29
N ILE A 328 -0.18 17.72 -0.51
CA ILE A 328 -0.44 16.27 -0.47
C ILE A 328 -0.44 15.83 1.00
N LYS A 329 -1.64 15.66 1.55
CA LYS A 329 -1.79 15.14 2.90
C LYS A 329 -1.58 13.62 2.92
N PRO A 330 -0.99 13.05 3.97
CA PRO A 330 -1.00 11.61 4.18
C PRO A 330 -2.45 11.12 4.20
N HIS A 331 -2.85 10.35 3.19
CA HIS A 331 -4.18 9.76 3.12
C HIS A 331 -4.15 8.40 3.80
N ALA A 332 -4.49 8.37 5.09
CA ALA A 332 -4.65 7.11 5.80
C ALA A 332 -5.86 6.33 5.24
N LYS A 333 -5.82 5.01 5.34
CA LYS A 333 -6.95 4.15 4.98
C LYS A 333 -7.23 3.09 6.04
N LEU A 334 -8.46 2.63 6.07
CA LEU A 334 -8.86 1.39 6.72
C LEU A 334 -8.65 0.21 5.75
N TYR A 335 -7.66 -0.62 6.03
CA TYR A 335 -7.41 -1.88 5.34
C TYR A 335 -8.22 -3.00 6.00
N ILE A 336 -9.16 -3.61 5.28
CA ILE A 336 -9.91 -4.78 5.73
C ILE A 336 -9.25 -6.01 5.11
N MET A 337 -8.50 -6.75 5.91
CA MET A 337 -7.51 -7.70 5.39
C MET A 337 -7.86 -9.15 5.70
N GLY A 338 -7.87 -9.96 4.65
CA GLY A 338 -7.90 -11.41 4.76
C GLY A 338 -6.54 -11.96 5.16
N MET A 339 -6.47 -12.53 6.37
CA MET A 339 -5.26 -13.10 6.94
C MET A 339 -5.00 -14.56 6.54
N GLY A 340 -5.82 -15.10 5.64
CA GLY A 340 -5.86 -16.52 5.35
C GLY A 340 -6.55 -17.30 6.48
N CYS A 341 -6.88 -18.57 6.23
CA CYS A 341 -7.69 -19.38 7.15
C CYS A 341 -6.93 -20.02 8.32
N GLY A 342 -5.59 -19.92 8.34
CA GLY A 342 -4.79 -20.65 9.32
C GLY A 342 -3.37 -20.13 9.46
N ASP A 343 -2.42 -20.80 8.82
CA ASP A 343 -1.00 -20.55 8.98
C ASP A 343 -0.54 -19.31 8.21
N THR A 344 0.55 -18.71 8.70
CA THR A 344 1.10 -17.46 8.12
C THR A 344 1.60 -17.63 6.68
N SER A 345 1.86 -18.87 6.23
CA SER A 345 2.20 -19.17 4.83
C SER A 345 1.03 -19.00 3.86
N LEU A 346 -0.18 -18.78 4.35
CA LEU A 346 -1.38 -18.53 3.54
C LEU A 346 -1.71 -17.04 3.41
N LEU A 347 -0.84 -16.15 3.93
CA LEU A 347 -0.94 -14.72 3.68
C LEU A 347 -0.61 -14.43 2.22
N THR A 348 -1.41 -13.57 1.60
CA THR A 348 -1.08 -13.04 0.28
C THR A 348 0.04 -11.99 0.40
N MET A 349 0.74 -11.74 -0.71
CA MET A 349 1.73 -10.65 -0.74
C MET A 349 1.08 -9.29 -0.47
N ASP A 350 -0.14 -9.07 -0.96
CA ASP A 350 -0.92 -7.86 -0.65
C ASP A 350 -1.22 -7.74 0.85
N THR A 351 -1.60 -8.83 1.52
CA THR A 351 -1.84 -8.79 2.96
C THR A 351 -0.55 -8.45 3.73
N LEU A 352 0.58 -9.08 3.39
CA LEU A 352 1.89 -8.74 3.99
C LEU A 352 2.25 -7.27 3.79
N PHE A 353 1.96 -6.76 2.60
CA PHE A 353 2.19 -5.37 2.24
C PHE A 353 1.36 -4.39 3.08
N TYR A 354 0.05 -4.60 3.19
CA TYR A 354 -0.81 -3.71 3.96
C TYR A 354 -0.64 -3.88 5.48
N LEU A 355 -0.23 -5.06 5.95
CA LEU A 355 0.23 -5.27 7.35
C LEU A 355 1.44 -4.38 7.66
N ALA A 356 2.41 -4.28 6.75
CA ALA A 356 3.58 -3.43 6.93
C ALA A 356 3.20 -1.94 7.01
N ARG A 357 2.23 -1.51 6.19
CA ARG A 357 1.72 -0.13 6.13
C ARG A 357 0.80 0.29 7.26
N ALA A 358 0.17 -0.68 7.92
CA ALA A 358 -0.74 -0.40 9.02
C ALA A 358 0.02 0.20 10.20
N ASP A 359 -0.48 1.29 10.77
CA ASP A 359 0.09 1.92 11.95
C ASP A 359 -0.57 1.37 13.22
N VAL A 360 -1.85 1.00 13.11
CA VAL A 360 -2.67 0.47 14.21
C VAL A 360 -3.54 -0.69 13.72
N PHE A 361 -3.86 -1.63 14.61
CA PHE A 361 -4.59 -2.86 14.26
C PHE A 361 -5.93 -2.99 14.98
N ILE A 362 -6.86 -3.70 14.35
CA ILE A 362 -8.14 -4.13 14.90
C ILE A 362 -8.19 -5.66 14.74
N CYS A 363 -7.98 -6.39 15.82
CA CYS A 363 -7.98 -7.85 15.78
C CYS A 363 -8.17 -8.45 17.18
N PRO A 364 -8.60 -9.73 17.29
CA PRO A 364 -8.59 -10.46 18.55
C PRO A 364 -7.17 -10.83 18.99
N ASP A 365 -6.96 -11.07 20.27
CA ASP A 365 -5.65 -11.42 20.85
C ASP A 365 -5.02 -12.69 20.25
N GLU A 366 -5.85 -13.65 19.82
CA GLU A 366 -5.38 -14.85 19.11
C GLU A 366 -4.64 -14.48 17.82
N MET A 367 -5.17 -13.53 17.03
CA MET A 367 -4.52 -13.07 15.81
C MET A 367 -3.26 -12.27 16.12
N LYS A 368 -3.28 -11.44 17.18
CA LYS A 368 -2.08 -10.75 17.66
C LYS A 368 -0.95 -11.75 17.92
N THR A 369 -1.26 -12.83 18.61
CA THR A 369 -0.28 -13.87 18.98
C THR A 369 0.21 -14.62 17.74
N ARG A 370 -0.71 -15.07 16.88
CA ARG A 370 -0.39 -15.85 15.68
C ARG A 370 0.42 -15.05 14.65
N PHE A 371 0.10 -13.78 14.48
CA PHE A 371 0.73 -12.88 13.51
C PHE A 371 1.68 -11.87 14.15
N ALA A 372 2.14 -12.14 15.38
CA ALA A 372 2.99 -11.23 16.17
C ALA A 372 4.23 -10.75 15.41
N ARG A 373 4.84 -11.65 14.61
CA ARG A 373 6.00 -11.32 13.75
C ARG A 373 5.73 -10.18 12.77
N TYR A 374 4.50 -10.05 12.27
CA TYR A 374 4.12 -9.06 11.26
C TYR A 374 3.49 -7.81 11.88
N ILE A 375 2.74 -7.98 12.99
CA ILE A 375 2.12 -6.88 13.74
C ILE A 375 3.18 -6.08 14.51
N GLY A 376 4.18 -6.76 15.09
CA GLY A 376 5.20 -6.14 15.92
C GLY A 376 4.62 -5.52 17.20
N GLU A 377 5.18 -4.39 17.62
CA GLU A 377 4.76 -3.65 18.82
C GLU A 377 3.67 -2.61 18.54
N LYS A 378 3.14 -2.58 17.32
CA LYS A 378 2.12 -1.61 16.90
C LYS A 378 0.84 -1.79 17.73
N PRO A 379 0.15 -0.69 18.08
CA PRO A 379 -1.00 -0.73 18.97
C PRO A 379 -2.20 -1.44 18.33
N ILE A 380 -3.00 -2.07 19.19
CA ILE A 380 -4.30 -2.64 18.82
C ILE A 380 -5.37 -1.73 19.41
N LEU A 381 -6.27 -1.24 18.57
CA LEU A 381 -7.35 -0.33 18.98
C LEU A 381 -8.41 -1.08 19.79
N PHE A 382 -8.87 -2.22 19.29
CA PHE A 382 -9.90 -3.06 19.92
C PHE A 382 -9.99 -4.44 19.27
N ASN A 383 -10.65 -5.37 19.97
CA ASN A 383 -11.02 -6.67 19.44
C ASN A 383 -12.40 -6.57 18.76
N HIS A 384 -12.44 -6.73 17.44
CA HIS A 384 -13.68 -6.58 16.68
C HIS A 384 -14.78 -7.60 17.03
N LYS A 385 -14.43 -8.75 17.63
CA LYS A 385 -15.40 -9.78 18.00
C LYS A 385 -16.31 -9.33 19.15
N ASP A 386 -15.85 -8.41 19.98
CA ASP A 386 -16.61 -7.92 21.14
C ASP A 386 -17.87 -7.14 20.70
N TYR A 387 -17.87 -6.62 19.47
CA TYR A 387 -18.97 -5.87 18.87
C TYR A 387 -19.85 -6.71 17.94
N MET A 388 -19.72 -8.04 17.98
CA MET A 388 -20.69 -8.95 17.35
C MET A 388 -21.89 -9.09 18.27
N GLU A 389 -23.11 -9.03 17.72
CA GLU A 389 -24.34 -9.02 18.52
C GLU A 389 -24.44 -10.21 19.49
N TRP A 390 -24.13 -11.43 19.03
CA TRP A 390 -24.19 -12.61 19.90
C TRP A 390 -23.13 -12.57 21.02
N VAL A 391 -21.92 -12.06 20.72
CA VAL A 391 -20.85 -11.93 21.72
C VAL A 391 -21.21 -10.86 22.74
N PHE A 392 -21.73 -9.72 22.25
CA PHE A 392 -22.19 -8.63 23.07
C PHE A 392 -23.36 -9.08 23.99
N LYS A 393 -24.33 -9.83 23.45
CA LYS A 393 -25.43 -10.44 24.23
C LYS A 393 -24.91 -11.41 25.30
N LYS A 394 -23.89 -12.20 24.97
CA LYS A 394 -23.26 -13.12 25.92
C LYS A 394 -22.58 -12.37 27.08
N ASN A 395 -22.00 -11.20 26.80
CA ASN A 395 -21.35 -10.36 27.81
C ASN A 395 -22.34 -9.48 28.59
N HIS A 396 -23.53 -9.24 28.04
CA HIS A 396 -24.62 -8.45 28.62
C HIS A 396 -25.95 -9.23 28.65
N PRO A 397 -26.03 -10.37 29.37
CA PRO A 397 -27.22 -11.21 29.38
C PRO A 397 -28.46 -10.53 29.98
N GLU A 398 -28.27 -9.48 30.78
CA GLU A 398 -29.29 -8.69 31.45
C GLU A 398 -30.12 -7.79 30.52
N LEU A 399 -29.58 -7.43 29.34
CA LEU A 399 -30.22 -6.47 28.45
C LEU A 399 -31.35 -7.10 27.65
N SER A 400 -32.50 -6.41 27.55
CA SER A 400 -33.52 -6.73 26.56
C SER A 400 -32.98 -6.56 25.13
N GLN A 401 -33.69 -7.09 24.13
CA GLN A 401 -33.21 -7.01 22.74
C GLN A 401 -33.09 -5.56 22.24
N ASP A 402 -34.03 -4.69 22.61
CA ASP A 402 -33.99 -3.28 22.21
C ASP A 402 -32.88 -2.50 22.92
N GLU A 403 -32.65 -2.79 24.20
CA GLU A 403 -31.56 -2.19 24.98
C GLU A 403 -30.19 -2.65 24.46
N LEU A 404 -30.08 -3.94 24.10
CA LEU A 404 -28.88 -4.51 23.50
C LEU A 404 -28.50 -3.77 22.21
N GLN A 405 -29.48 -3.58 21.31
CA GLN A 405 -29.23 -2.89 20.03
C GLN A 405 -28.82 -1.43 20.24
N LYS A 406 -29.47 -0.72 21.17
CA LYS A 406 -29.10 0.65 21.53
C LYS A 406 -27.69 0.73 22.12
N SER A 407 -27.37 -0.16 23.06
CA SER A 407 -26.06 -0.24 23.72
C SER A 407 -24.94 -0.57 22.72
N LEU A 408 -25.15 -1.61 21.90
CA LEU A 408 -24.20 -2.03 20.88
C LEU A 408 -23.95 -0.93 19.85
N LYS A 409 -24.99 -0.19 19.46
CA LYS A 409 -24.84 0.97 18.57
C LYS A 409 -23.99 2.06 19.23
N ALA A 410 -24.27 2.42 20.48
CA ALA A 410 -23.51 3.45 21.19
C ALA A 410 -22.02 3.05 21.33
N GLU A 411 -21.74 1.79 21.60
CA GLU A 411 -20.36 1.26 21.66
C GLU A 411 -19.68 1.28 20.28
N ARG A 412 -20.39 0.90 19.21
CA ARG A 412 -19.87 1.02 17.83
C ARG A 412 -19.59 2.46 17.42
N ASP A 413 -20.40 3.42 17.85
CA ASP A 413 -20.18 4.85 17.57
C ASP A 413 -18.90 5.38 18.25
N LYS A 414 -18.60 4.93 19.48
CA LYS A 414 -17.32 5.23 20.16
C LYS A 414 -16.14 4.68 19.38
N VAL A 415 -16.22 3.42 18.96
CA VAL A 415 -15.17 2.75 18.19
C VAL A 415 -14.96 3.42 16.83
N LEU A 416 -16.04 3.79 16.15
CA LEU A 416 -15.98 4.53 14.89
C LEU A 416 -15.22 5.85 15.06
N THR A 417 -15.46 6.55 16.17
CA THR A 417 -14.74 7.79 16.51
C THR A 417 -13.24 7.52 16.65
N THR A 418 -12.85 6.48 17.38
CA THR A 418 -11.43 6.06 17.51
C THR A 418 -10.79 5.78 16.15
N VAL A 419 -11.49 5.12 15.23
CA VAL A 419 -10.99 4.83 13.88
C VAL A 419 -10.85 6.12 13.07
N LYS A 420 -11.85 7.02 13.10
CA LYS A 420 -11.80 8.31 12.41
C LYS A 420 -10.67 9.19 12.93
N ASP A 421 -10.44 9.21 14.24
CA ASP A 421 -9.35 9.97 14.85
C ASP A 421 -7.98 9.43 14.41
N ALA A 422 -7.81 8.11 14.33
CA ALA A 422 -6.59 7.51 13.81
C ALA A 422 -6.36 7.89 12.34
N LEU A 423 -7.39 7.78 11.49
CA LEU A 423 -7.31 8.18 10.08
C LEU A 423 -6.99 9.67 9.93
N ALA A 424 -7.63 10.54 10.71
CA ALA A 424 -7.39 11.99 10.71
C ALA A 424 -5.96 12.36 11.16
N GLN A 425 -5.35 11.54 12.02
CA GLN A 425 -3.94 11.64 12.40
C GLN A 425 -2.99 11.08 11.33
N GLY A 426 -3.49 10.64 10.18
CA GLY A 426 -2.67 10.06 9.11
C GLY A 426 -2.23 8.61 9.38
N LYS A 427 -2.84 7.91 10.35
CA LYS A 427 -2.52 6.52 10.70
C LYS A 427 -3.39 5.54 9.92
N ASN A 428 -2.75 4.65 9.16
CA ASN A 428 -3.43 3.53 8.53
C ASN A 428 -3.95 2.55 9.58
N VAL A 429 -5.20 2.12 9.42
CA VAL A 429 -5.87 1.20 10.33
C VAL A 429 -6.04 -0.15 9.64
N ALA A 430 -5.57 -1.24 10.25
CA ALA A 430 -5.72 -2.59 9.71
C ALA A 430 -6.76 -3.39 10.51
N PHE A 431 -7.89 -3.69 9.88
CA PHE A 431 -8.86 -4.67 10.35
C PHE A 431 -8.47 -6.06 9.87
N LEU A 432 -8.09 -6.93 10.80
CA LEU A 432 -7.67 -8.29 10.47
C LEU A 432 -8.85 -9.25 10.58
N ASP A 433 -9.13 -10.01 9.51
CA ASP A 433 -10.14 -11.06 9.50
C ASP A 433 -9.55 -12.40 9.02
N TYR A 434 -10.08 -13.52 9.50
CA TYR A 434 -9.63 -14.84 9.05
C TYR A 434 -10.25 -15.20 7.70
N GLY A 435 -9.49 -15.90 6.87
CA GLY A 435 -9.93 -16.31 5.54
C GLY A 435 -9.98 -15.12 4.58
N ASP A 436 -11.10 -14.99 3.87
CA ASP A 436 -11.39 -13.85 3.02
C ASP A 436 -12.49 -12.97 3.67
N PRO A 437 -12.28 -11.64 3.82
CA PRO A 437 -13.25 -10.78 4.49
C PRO A 437 -14.62 -10.73 3.79
N THR A 438 -14.68 -11.06 2.51
CA THR A 438 -15.89 -10.99 1.68
C THR A 438 -16.66 -12.31 1.63
N ILE A 439 -16.08 -13.41 2.12
CA ILE A 439 -16.73 -14.72 2.22
C ILE A 439 -17.14 -14.97 3.67
N PHE A 440 -18.41 -14.70 3.98
CA PHE A 440 -19.00 -14.79 5.33
C PHE A 440 -18.34 -13.93 6.43
N GLY A 441 -17.34 -13.10 6.10
CA GLY A 441 -16.86 -12.03 6.96
C GLY A 441 -17.91 -10.92 7.12
N THR A 442 -18.25 -10.60 8.37
CA THR A 442 -19.32 -9.64 8.69
C THR A 442 -18.89 -8.53 9.65
N CYS A 443 -17.86 -8.78 10.47
CA CYS A 443 -17.47 -7.90 11.58
C CYS A 443 -17.03 -6.49 11.16
N TRP A 444 -16.57 -6.32 9.91
CA TRP A 444 -16.10 -5.05 9.38
C TRP A 444 -17.21 -4.21 8.70
N ARG A 445 -18.37 -4.81 8.37
CA ARG A 445 -19.36 -4.20 7.46
C ARG A 445 -19.91 -2.86 7.97
N TRP A 446 -20.26 -2.80 9.26
CA TRP A 446 -20.78 -1.59 9.89
C TRP A 446 -19.74 -0.46 9.94
N LEU A 447 -18.47 -0.82 10.13
CA LEU A 447 -17.36 0.13 10.14
C LEU A 447 -17.12 0.69 8.73
N LYS A 448 -17.04 -0.19 7.72
CA LYS A 448 -16.90 0.23 6.31
C LYS A 448 -18.07 1.11 5.86
N ALA A 449 -19.31 0.77 6.22
CA ALA A 449 -20.50 1.54 5.85
C ALA A 449 -20.54 2.95 6.46
N SER A 450 -19.72 3.20 7.49
CA SER A 450 -19.63 4.48 8.19
C SER A 450 -18.48 5.36 7.70
N LEU A 451 -17.76 4.92 6.67
CA LEU A 451 -16.59 5.58 6.07
C LEU A 451 -16.78 5.74 4.55
N PRO A 452 -16.20 6.79 3.94
CA PRO A 452 -16.12 6.92 2.49
C PRO A 452 -15.42 5.72 1.83
N ASP A 453 -15.82 5.35 0.61
CA ASP A 453 -15.18 4.24 -0.10
C ASP A 453 -13.69 4.49 -0.35
N GLU A 454 -13.29 5.73 -0.63
CA GLU A 454 -11.90 6.15 -0.83
C GLU A 454 -11.01 5.96 0.41
N ASP A 455 -11.60 5.98 1.60
CA ASP A 455 -10.94 5.76 2.89
C ASP A 455 -10.79 4.29 3.26
N THR A 456 -11.36 3.38 2.45
CA THR A 456 -11.37 1.95 2.74
C THR A 456 -10.74 1.14 1.61
N LYS A 457 -10.12 0.01 1.97
CA LYS A 457 -9.58 -0.94 1.00
C LYS A 457 -9.75 -2.35 1.54
N ILE A 458 -10.46 -3.19 0.79
CA ILE A 458 -10.55 -4.61 1.08
C ILE A 458 -9.35 -5.30 0.42
N VAL A 459 -8.65 -6.12 1.20
CA VAL A 459 -7.52 -6.93 0.75
C VAL A 459 -7.96 -8.40 0.81
N PRO A 460 -8.01 -9.10 -0.33
CA PRO A 460 -8.48 -10.48 -0.38
C PRO A 460 -7.53 -11.40 0.37
N GLY A 461 -8.09 -12.50 0.89
CA GLY A 461 -7.33 -13.52 1.60
C GLY A 461 -7.70 -14.93 1.15
N LEU A 462 -6.85 -15.90 1.49
CA LEU A 462 -7.15 -17.29 1.17
C LEU A 462 -8.23 -17.83 2.13
N SER A 463 -9.44 -18.03 1.61
CA SER A 463 -10.55 -18.59 2.38
C SER A 463 -10.30 -20.03 2.78
N ALA A 464 -10.94 -20.46 3.88
CA ALA A 464 -10.97 -21.87 4.28
C ALA A 464 -11.53 -22.75 3.15
N PHE A 465 -12.38 -22.21 2.28
CA PHE A 465 -12.89 -22.92 1.10
C PHE A 465 -11.76 -23.44 0.21
N ASN A 466 -10.79 -22.57 -0.12
CA ASN A 466 -9.68 -22.93 -0.99
C ASN A 466 -8.78 -23.98 -0.33
N ALA A 467 -8.44 -23.77 0.95
CA ALA A 467 -7.62 -24.71 1.71
C ALA A 467 -8.30 -26.06 1.90
N SER A 468 -9.61 -26.06 2.19
CA SER A 468 -10.41 -27.28 2.32
C SER A 468 -10.52 -28.03 0.99
N ASN A 469 -10.74 -27.35 -0.13
CA ASN A 469 -10.76 -27.95 -1.46
C ASN A 469 -9.42 -28.65 -1.76
N ALA A 470 -8.29 -27.97 -1.52
CA ALA A 470 -6.97 -28.56 -1.68
C ALA A 470 -6.79 -29.81 -0.81
N LEU A 471 -7.26 -29.78 0.44
CA LEU A 471 -7.23 -30.92 1.35
C LEU A 471 -8.09 -32.08 0.85
N THR A 472 -9.21 -31.81 0.18
CA THR A 472 -10.00 -32.87 -0.46
C THR A 472 -9.27 -33.57 -1.59
N GLY A 473 -8.30 -32.94 -2.25
CA GLY A 473 -7.60 -33.51 -3.42
C GLY A 473 -8.55 -33.91 -4.56
N ARG A 474 -9.72 -33.25 -4.67
CA ARG A 474 -10.76 -33.53 -5.67
C ARG A 474 -11.15 -32.25 -6.40
N ASP A 475 -11.60 -32.39 -7.64
CA ASP A 475 -12.37 -31.34 -8.32
C ASP A 475 -13.78 -31.32 -7.72
N VAL A 476 -13.97 -30.50 -6.69
CA VAL A 476 -15.28 -30.32 -6.02
C VAL A 476 -16.32 -29.68 -6.93
N SER A 477 -15.93 -29.19 -8.11
CA SER A 477 -16.78 -28.59 -9.15
C SER A 477 -16.89 -29.45 -10.40
N CYS A 478 -16.67 -30.77 -10.32
CA CYS A 478 -16.63 -31.70 -11.47
C CYS A 478 -17.86 -31.68 -12.40
N LYS A 479 -18.98 -31.11 -11.94
CA LYS A 479 -20.23 -30.94 -12.71
C LYS A 479 -20.44 -29.53 -13.28
N GLY A 480 -19.46 -28.63 -13.11
CA GLY A 480 -19.52 -27.24 -13.54
C GLY A 480 -20.08 -26.26 -12.50
N THR A 481 -20.61 -26.75 -11.37
CA THR A 481 -21.16 -25.92 -10.29
C THR A 481 -20.60 -26.32 -8.93
N ILE A 482 -20.47 -25.34 -8.03
CA ILE A 482 -20.31 -25.56 -6.60
C ILE A 482 -21.10 -24.50 -5.84
N VAL A 483 -21.81 -24.91 -4.78
CA VAL A 483 -22.55 -23.99 -3.91
C VAL A 483 -21.83 -23.84 -2.59
N VAL A 484 -21.45 -22.60 -2.26
CA VAL A 484 -20.85 -22.24 -0.97
C VAL A 484 -21.93 -21.59 -0.11
N ILE A 485 -22.24 -22.17 1.05
CA ILE A 485 -23.40 -21.78 1.86
C ILE A 485 -23.08 -21.75 3.36
N ALA A 486 -23.78 -20.89 4.10
CA ALA A 486 -23.78 -20.85 5.57
C ALA A 486 -25.17 -21.22 6.10
N PRO A 487 -25.32 -21.58 7.40
CA PRO A 487 -26.56 -22.17 7.92
C PRO A 487 -27.80 -21.30 7.73
N ASP A 488 -27.68 -19.97 7.81
CA ASP A 488 -28.80 -19.06 7.59
C ASP A 488 -29.31 -19.09 6.15
N GLY A 489 -28.41 -19.15 5.17
CA GLY A 489 -28.78 -19.33 3.77
C GLY A 489 -29.43 -20.67 3.50
N PHE A 490 -28.99 -21.71 4.23
CA PHE A 490 -29.55 -23.06 4.15
C PHE A 490 -30.98 -23.12 4.70
N LYS A 491 -31.18 -22.63 5.93
CA LYS A 491 -32.48 -22.67 6.64
C LYS A 491 -33.58 -21.89 5.91
N ASN A 492 -33.22 -20.77 5.29
CA ASN A 492 -34.19 -19.87 4.68
C ASN A 492 -34.49 -20.19 3.20
N ASN A 493 -33.86 -21.22 2.61
CA ASN A 493 -34.00 -21.51 1.19
C ASN A 493 -34.01 -23.00 0.87
N GLU A 494 -35.01 -23.72 1.38
CA GLU A 494 -35.17 -25.16 1.13
C GLU A 494 -35.29 -25.49 -0.37
N ALA A 495 -35.90 -24.62 -1.18
CA ALA A 495 -36.01 -24.79 -2.63
C ALA A 495 -34.65 -24.83 -3.32
N LEU A 496 -33.69 -24.00 -2.88
CA LEU A 496 -32.30 -24.08 -3.34
C LEU A 496 -31.67 -25.43 -2.97
N ILE A 497 -31.86 -25.91 -1.74
CA ILE A 497 -31.30 -27.20 -1.30
C ILE A 497 -31.83 -28.35 -2.14
N LYS A 498 -33.14 -28.35 -2.42
CA LYS A 498 -33.76 -29.31 -3.35
C LYS A 498 -33.14 -29.20 -4.75
N ALA A 499 -32.96 -28.00 -5.29
CA ALA A 499 -32.41 -27.82 -6.63
C ALA A 499 -30.97 -28.34 -6.75
N ILE A 500 -30.13 -28.11 -5.72
CA ILE A 500 -28.77 -28.64 -5.65
C ILE A 500 -28.81 -30.17 -5.61
N ALA A 501 -29.72 -30.75 -4.81
CA ALA A 501 -29.88 -32.19 -4.68
C ALA A 501 -30.35 -32.84 -5.99
N ASP A 502 -31.37 -32.27 -6.65
CA ASP A 502 -31.92 -32.76 -7.91
C ASP A 502 -30.86 -32.79 -9.03
N LYS A 503 -29.91 -31.85 -9.00
CA LYS A 503 -28.77 -31.78 -9.95
C LYS A 503 -27.56 -32.59 -9.47
N GLY A 504 -27.55 -33.00 -8.20
CA GLY A 504 -26.44 -33.67 -7.54
C GLY A 504 -25.16 -32.83 -7.53
N GLU A 505 -25.29 -31.51 -7.41
CA GLU A 505 -24.18 -30.56 -7.35
C GLU A 505 -23.48 -30.64 -6.00
N THR A 506 -22.20 -30.24 -5.95
CA THR A 506 -21.46 -30.19 -4.69
C THR A 506 -21.83 -28.96 -3.88
N MET A 507 -22.09 -29.17 -2.60
CA MET A 507 -22.34 -28.10 -1.63
C MET A 507 -21.23 -28.09 -0.57
N ALA A 508 -20.65 -26.92 -0.34
CA ALA A 508 -19.69 -26.63 0.72
C ALA A 508 -20.36 -25.76 1.79
N ILE A 509 -20.61 -26.34 2.97
CA ILE A 509 -21.30 -25.71 4.10
C ILE A 509 -20.26 -25.19 5.10
N PHE A 510 -20.21 -23.87 5.24
CA PHE A 510 -19.48 -23.17 6.29
C PHE A 510 -20.28 -23.16 7.59
N MET A 511 -19.59 -23.10 8.74
CA MET A 511 -20.20 -22.93 10.06
C MET A 511 -21.29 -23.99 10.39
N GLY A 512 -21.29 -25.12 9.68
CA GLY A 512 -22.37 -26.12 9.75
C GLY A 512 -22.20 -27.16 10.85
N LEU A 513 -21.01 -27.31 11.44
CA LEU A 513 -20.72 -28.38 12.41
C LEU A 513 -21.65 -28.36 13.63
N ARG A 514 -21.86 -27.19 14.24
CA ARG A 514 -22.79 -27.04 15.38
C ARG A 514 -24.25 -27.07 14.96
N GLU A 515 -24.51 -26.71 13.71
CA GLU A 515 -25.83 -26.66 13.12
C GLU A 515 -26.27 -28.00 12.54
N MET A 516 -25.44 -29.04 12.64
CA MET A 516 -25.71 -30.37 12.08
C MET A 516 -27.13 -30.89 12.42
N PRO A 517 -27.64 -30.79 13.67
CA PRO A 517 -29.00 -31.22 13.99
C PRO A 517 -30.09 -30.49 13.20
N ASN A 518 -29.84 -29.23 12.81
CA ASN A 518 -30.76 -28.40 12.03
C ASN A 518 -30.62 -28.61 10.52
N LEU A 519 -29.43 -29.01 10.05
CA LEU A 519 -29.17 -29.25 8.63
C LEU A 519 -29.71 -30.63 8.19
N MET A 520 -29.53 -31.66 9.01
CA MET A 520 -29.84 -33.05 8.65
C MET A 520 -31.28 -33.31 8.21
N PRO A 521 -32.33 -32.77 8.86
CA PRO A 521 -33.71 -33.03 8.45
C PRO A 521 -33.99 -32.62 7.00
N THR A 522 -33.48 -31.47 6.56
CA THR A 522 -33.63 -30.99 5.19
C THR A 522 -32.73 -31.76 4.23
N LEU A 523 -31.49 -32.06 4.62
CA LEU A 523 -30.58 -32.84 3.76
C LEU A 523 -31.13 -34.24 3.48
N GLN A 524 -31.58 -34.97 4.51
CA GLN A 524 -32.12 -36.33 4.38
C GLN A 524 -33.42 -36.39 3.58
N LYS A 525 -34.17 -35.27 3.50
CA LYS A 525 -35.37 -35.17 2.68
C LYS A 525 -35.07 -35.23 1.17
N TYR A 526 -33.90 -34.71 0.74
CA TYR A 526 -33.58 -34.53 -0.69
C TYR A 526 -32.39 -35.35 -1.18
N TYR A 527 -31.49 -35.76 -0.28
CA TYR A 527 -30.30 -36.52 -0.61
C TYR A 527 -30.39 -37.95 -0.07
N PRO A 528 -29.98 -38.97 -0.86
CA PRO A 528 -29.80 -40.33 -0.35
C PRO A 528 -28.77 -40.37 0.79
N GLU A 529 -28.95 -41.27 1.77
CA GLU A 529 -28.00 -41.42 2.89
C GLU A 529 -26.58 -41.79 2.42
N ALA A 530 -26.48 -42.53 1.32
CA ALA A 530 -25.22 -42.92 0.70
C ALA A 530 -24.49 -41.78 -0.03
N THR A 531 -25.09 -40.57 -0.11
CA THR A 531 -24.47 -39.44 -0.79
C THR A 531 -23.08 -39.18 -0.20
N PRO A 532 -22.03 -39.12 -1.03
CA PRO A 532 -20.68 -38.84 -0.56
C PRO A 532 -20.60 -37.52 0.19
N ALA A 533 -19.90 -37.54 1.32
CA ALA A 533 -19.64 -36.36 2.12
C ALA A 533 -18.21 -36.34 2.63
N ALA A 534 -17.72 -35.15 2.96
CA ALA A 534 -16.43 -34.99 3.60
C ALA A 534 -16.46 -33.81 4.56
N ILE A 535 -15.65 -33.87 5.61
CA ILE A 535 -15.43 -32.73 6.50
C ILE A 535 -13.95 -32.41 6.50
N ALA A 536 -13.61 -31.20 6.08
CA ALA A 536 -12.27 -30.65 6.16
C ALA A 536 -12.17 -29.81 7.44
N TYR A 537 -11.47 -30.32 8.44
CA TYR A 537 -11.24 -29.66 9.72
C TYR A 537 -9.97 -28.82 9.68
N ASN A 538 -10.00 -27.67 10.37
CA ASN A 538 -8.82 -26.81 10.59
C ASN A 538 -8.00 -26.51 9.32
N SER A 539 -8.65 -26.44 8.15
CA SER A 539 -7.95 -26.34 6.87
C SER A 539 -7.01 -25.15 6.83
N GLY A 540 -5.77 -25.39 6.37
CA GLY A 540 -4.73 -24.37 6.34
C GLY A 540 -3.97 -24.20 7.66
N ARG A 541 -4.21 -25.06 8.66
CA ARG A 541 -3.39 -25.18 9.88
C ARG A 541 -2.67 -26.53 9.83
N LYS A 542 -1.44 -26.57 9.31
CA LYS A 542 -0.74 -27.83 8.94
C LYS A 542 -0.66 -28.88 10.05
N GLU A 543 -0.55 -28.44 11.30
CA GLU A 543 -0.45 -29.36 12.46
C GLU A 543 -1.80 -29.92 12.93
N LYS A 544 -2.93 -29.36 12.45
CA LYS A 544 -4.28 -29.68 12.91
C LYS A 544 -5.25 -30.04 11.80
N GLU A 545 -4.88 -29.85 10.54
CA GLU A 545 -5.77 -30.10 9.42
C GLU A 545 -6.02 -31.60 9.23
N THR A 546 -7.30 -31.96 9.10
CA THR A 546 -7.74 -33.35 8.95
C THR A 546 -8.89 -33.39 7.95
N LEU A 547 -8.89 -34.42 7.10
CA LEU A 547 -10.02 -34.72 6.22
C LEU A 547 -10.68 -36.01 6.66
N VAL A 548 -11.97 -35.94 6.99
CA VAL A 548 -12.78 -37.13 7.24
C VAL A 548 -13.74 -37.33 6.07
N ARG A 549 -13.56 -38.42 5.33
CA ARG A 549 -14.48 -38.85 4.27
C ARG A 549 -15.55 -39.76 4.85
N THR A 550 -16.79 -39.56 4.45
CA THR A 550 -17.94 -40.27 4.97
C THR A 550 -19.11 -40.21 3.98
N THR A 551 -20.31 -40.57 4.42
CA THR A 551 -21.57 -40.39 3.71
C THR A 551 -22.47 -39.43 4.48
N LEU A 552 -23.51 -38.92 3.81
CA LEU A 552 -24.51 -38.06 4.45
C LEU A 552 -25.13 -38.72 5.69
N GLY A 553 -25.47 -40.01 5.62
CA GLY A 553 -26.08 -40.74 6.74
C GLY A 553 -25.18 -40.83 7.99
N ASP A 554 -23.86 -40.88 7.80
CA ASP A 554 -22.89 -41.01 8.88
C ASP A 554 -22.28 -39.68 9.35
N LEU A 555 -22.56 -38.56 8.66
CA LEU A 555 -22.09 -37.22 9.05
C LEU A 555 -22.35 -36.88 10.54
N PRO A 556 -23.54 -37.12 11.13
CA PRO A 556 -23.79 -36.81 12.53
C PRO A 556 -22.86 -37.56 13.49
N LYS A 557 -22.59 -38.85 13.22
CA LYS A 557 -21.70 -39.68 14.03
C LYS A 557 -20.25 -39.21 13.94
N VAL A 558 -19.82 -38.81 12.74
CA VAL A 558 -18.48 -38.23 12.52
C VAL A 558 -18.34 -36.93 13.32
N VAL A 559 -19.30 -36.01 13.19
CA VAL A 559 -19.25 -34.74 13.92
C VAL A 559 -19.31 -34.97 15.42
N GLU A 560 -20.09 -35.93 15.92
CA GLU A 560 -20.18 -36.24 17.35
C GLU A 560 -18.85 -36.74 17.94
N LYS A 561 -18.16 -37.64 17.23
CA LYS A 561 -16.86 -38.21 17.65
C LYS A 561 -15.71 -37.21 17.65
N GLU A 562 -15.73 -36.24 16.72
CA GLU A 562 -14.65 -35.28 16.58
C GLU A 562 -14.64 -34.23 17.70
N SER A 563 -13.46 -33.88 18.20
CA SER A 563 -13.34 -32.85 19.25
C SER A 563 -13.54 -31.42 18.72
N GLU A 564 -13.20 -31.19 17.44
CA GLU A 564 -13.39 -29.90 16.78
C GLU A 564 -14.85 -29.72 16.35
N LYS A 565 -15.53 -28.73 16.94
CA LYS A 565 -16.95 -28.44 16.69
C LYS A 565 -17.20 -27.12 15.95
N SER A 566 -16.16 -26.37 15.62
CA SER A 566 -16.30 -25.00 15.09
C SER A 566 -15.59 -24.81 13.75
N MET A 567 -14.35 -25.32 13.66
CA MET A 567 -13.46 -25.09 12.52
C MET A 567 -13.53 -26.23 11.51
N GLY A 568 -14.59 -26.26 10.69
CA GLY A 568 -14.65 -27.18 9.56
C GLY A 568 -15.61 -26.76 8.45
N VAL A 569 -15.30 -27.19 7.24
CA VAL A 569 -16.14 -27.05 6.04
C VAL A 569 -16.68 -28.43 5.67
N ILE A 570 -18.00 -28.55 5.58
CA ILE A 570 -18.68 -29.81 5.24
C ILE A 570 -18.95 -29.80 3.73
N TYR A 571 -18.52 -30.84 3.03
CA TYR A 571 -18.81 -31.06 1.63
C TYR A 571 -19.83 -32.18 1.49
N ILE A 572 -20.81 -32.00 0.61
CA ILE A 572 -21.82 -33.01 0.25
C ILE A 572 -21.97 -32.99 -1.27
N GLY A 573 -21.84 -34.13 -1.94
CA GLY A 573 -22.08 -34.24 -3.38
C GLY A 573 -21.24 -35.29 -4.09
N GLY A 574 -21.68 -35.66 -5.31
CA GLY A 574 -21.08 -36.74 -6.10
C GLY A 574 -19.63 -36.51 -6.55
N CYS A 575 -19.16 -35.26 -6.63
CA CYS A 575 -17.77 -34.97 -7.00
C CYS A 575 -16.75 -35.41 -5.93
N LEU A 576 -17.20 -35.87 -4.76
CA LEU A 576 -16.35 -36.40 -3.70
C LEU A 576 -16.05 -37.90 -3.85
N GLU A 577 -16.68 -38.60 -4.81
CA GLU A 577 -16.48 -40.03 -5.06
C GLU A 577 -15.03 -40.35 -5.45
N ASN A 578 -14.62 -41.60 -5.20
CA ASN A 578 -13.23 -42.00 -5.39
C ASN A 578 -12.81 -42.08 -6.88
N ASP A 579 -13.78 -42.24 -7.79
CA ASP A 579 -13.58 -42.58 -9.21
C ASP A 579 -14.03 -41.48 -10.18
N VAL A 580 -13.66 -40.22 -9.94
CA VAL A 580 -13.82 -39.18 -10.98
C VAL A 580 -12.80 -39.46 -12.09
N LYS A 581 -13.17 -40.31 -13.06
CA LYS A 581 -12.48 -40.41 -14.35
C LYS A 581 -12.52 -39.03 -14.99
N GLY A 582 -11.34 -38.53 -15.37
CA GLY A 582 -11.12 -37.15 -15.81
C GLY A 582 -12.26 -36.60 -16.68
N TYR A 583 -12.97 -35.61 -16.17
CA TYR A 583 -13.89 -34.82 -16.95
C TYR A 583 -13.07 -33.93 -17.88
N HIS A 584 -13.24 -34.12 -19.19
CA HIS A 584 -12.79 -33.17 -20.19
C HIS A 584 -13.82 -32.05 -20.27
N PHE A 585 -13.39 -30.80 -20.07
CA PHE A 585 -14.19 -29.64 -20.47
C PHE A 585 -14.42 -29.74 -21.98
N ASN A 586 -15.67 -29.94 -22.40
CA ASN A 586 -16.08 -29.82 -23.81
C ASN A 586 -16.20 -28.35 -24.20
#